data_AF-A0A9P1F3I8-F1
#
_entry.id   AF-A0A9P1F3I8-F1
#
_cell.length_a   1.000
_cell.length_b   1.000
_cell.length_c   1.000
_cell.angle_alpha   90.00
_cell.angle_beta   90.00
_cell.angle_gamma   90.00
#
_symmetry.space_group_name_H-M   'P 1'
#
loop_
_entity.id
_entity.type
_entity.pdbx_description
1 polymer ?
#
loop_
_entity_poly.entity_id
_entity_poly.type
_entity_poly.pdbx_seq_one_letter_code
_entity_poly.pdbx_strand_id
1 'polypeptide(L)'
;MCSQSTSDVRFITFVNTTYLKEQNLETVFDALLKIEFGVLVISWIEFLYLFYLFVFIRAMHFNLTFLFMNYGGQYFCSMLSRCLIVYQQLGNDPNNDLKTPIVFANYIRTIGLFIAMYILPIFMVERCFATFFVKNYEKSRKIWVSLMILSIFHPLVFASALAYIQCWLPVAFHVISFFIVNIIGYIGIEICFSYNTRRYKKFYSDTKVFSADSYGLSERFQLAENIKMCKVLKKVQLSILFFNIGSCSILLMDHFRVDLLVLYWSYMAFNLFALAYGFTVPIILYSELPEWQKETRRLISSCFHRKSIEPTPKSTFGEQMIYRDHDQKTDIYFSEFNKFTS
;
A
#
# COMPACT_ATOMS: atom_id res chain seq x y z
N MET A 1 12.09 -25.64 -8.64
CA MET A 1 13.30 -26.42 -8.96
C MET A 1 14.31 -25.49 -9.63
N CYS A 2 15.55 -25.37 -9.13
CA CYS A 2 16.61 -24.68 -9.88
C CYS A 2 17.01 -25.64 -11.04
N SER A 3 16.84 -25.20 -12.29
CA SER A 3 17.10 -26.02 -13.49
C SER A 3 18.61 -26.20 -13.68
N GLN A 4 19.07 -27.43 -13.89
CA GLN A 4 20.49 -27.74 -14.15
C GLN A 4 21.02 -27.14 -15.48
N SER A 5 20.16 -26.58 -16.33
CA SER A 5 20.53 -26.17 -17.69
C SER A 5 20.58 -24.65 -17.93
N THR A 6 20.20 -23.81 -16.96
CA THR A 6 20.35 -22.35 -17.06
C THR A 6 20.61 -21.80 -15.66
N SER A 7 21.86 -21.41 -15.39
CA SER A 7 22.34 -20.55 -14.27
C SER A 7 21.38 -20.44 -13.06
N ASP A 8 21.77 -20.97 -11.90
CA ASP A 8 21.08 -21.05 -10.58
C ASP A 8 20.16 -19.87 -10.18
N VAL A 9 19.11 -19.60 -10.95
CA VAL A 9 18.23 -18.44 -10.80
C VAL A 9 16.78 -18.91 -10.77
N ARG A 10 16.06 -18.53 -9.71
CA ARG A 10 14.66 -18.85 -9.52
C ARG A 10 13.75 -17.81 -10.18
N PHE A 11 12.72 -18.28 -10.89
CA PHE A 11 11.67 -17.46 -11.48
C PHE A 11 10.34 -17.71 -10.74
N ILE A 12 9.72 -16.65 -10.21
CA ILE A 12 8.46 -16.73 -9.44
C ILE A 12 7.22 -16.86 -10.34
N THR A 13 7.32 -16.50 -11.62
CA THR A 13 6.13 -16.31 -12.48
C THR A 13 6.31 -16.78 -13.92
N PHE A 14 7.43 -17.46 -14.22
CA PHE A 14 7.72 -17.89 -15.58
C PHE A 14 7.13 -19.27 -15.84
N VAL A 15 6.39 -19.37 -16.95
CA VAL A 15 5.76 -20.58 -17.46
C VAL A 15 6.41 -20.91 -18.81
N ASN A 16 6.88 -22.14 -18.97
CA ASN A 16 7.50 -22.62 -20.21
C ASN A 16 6.40 -22.96 -21.24
N THR A 17 6.38 -22.22 -22.34
CA THR A 17 5.38 -22.36 -23.40
C THR A 17 5.55 -23.63 -24.23
N THR A 18 6.76 -24.15 -24.36
CA THR A 18 7.02 -25.40 -25.09
C THR A 18 6.35 -26.60 -24.41
N TYR A 19 6.43 -26.67 -23.08
CA TYR A 19 5.74 -27.71 -22.31
C TYR A 19 4.21 -27.60 -22.43
N LEU A 20 3.67 -26.39 -22.45
CA LEU A 20 2.23 -26.17 -22.62
C LEU A 20 1.72 -26.60 -24.00
N LYS A 21 2.55 -26.45 -25.04
CA LYS A 21 2.27 -26.96 -26.38
C LYS A 21 2.17 -28.49 -26.38
N GLU A 22 3.12 -29.16 -25.74
CA GLU A 22 3.12 -30.63 -25.62
C GLU A 22 1.89 -31.16 -24.86
N GLN A 23 1.37 -30.39 -23.91
CA GLN A 23 0.17 -30.73 -23.14
C GLN A 23 -1.15 -30.26 -23.78
N ASN A 24 -1.13 -29.65 -24.97
CA ASN A 24 -2.31 -29.06 -25.63
C ASN A 24 -3.05 -27.99 -24.80
N LEU A 25 -2.33 -27.24 -23.95
CA LEU A 25 -2.89 -26.21 -23.06
C LEU A 25 -2.50 -24.77 -23.45
N GLU A 26 -1.77 -24.58 -24.54
CA GLU A 26 -1.30 -23.27 -25.02
C GLU A 26 -2.44 -22.26 -25.14
N THR A 27 -3.54 -22.62 -25.80
CA THR A 27 -4.68 -21.70 -26.04
C THR A 27 -5.29 -21.19 -24.74
N VAL A 28 -5.37 -22.04 -23.71
CA VAL A 28 -5.92 -21.67 -22.40
C VAL A 28 -4.99 -20.70 -21.68
N PHE A 29 -3.70 -21.02 -21.62
CA PHE A 29 -2.72 -20.17 -20.96
C PHE A 29 -2.51 -18.84 -21.68
N ASP A 30 -2.53 -18.81 -23.01
CA ASP A 30 -2.47 -17.58 -23.80
C ASP A 30 -3.67 -16.67 -23.53
N ALA A 31 -4.87 -17.25 -23.44
CA ALA A 31 -6.07 -16.49 -23.10
C ALA A 31 -5.94 -15.89 -21.68
N LEU A 32 -5.46 -16.66 -20.71
CA LEU A 32 -5.24 -16.20 -19.34
C LEU A 32 -4.18 -15.09 -19.27
N LEU A 33 -3.08 -15.21 -20.00
CA LEU A 33 -2.02 -14.18 -20.08
C LEU A 33 -2.54 -12.88 -20.72
N LYS A 34 -3.38 -12.98 -21.77
CA LYS A 34 -4.02 -11.81 -22.39
C LYS A 34 -5.00 -11.12 -21.42
N ILE A 35 -5.77 -11.89 -20.66
CA ILE A 35 -6.64 -11.35 -19.61
C ILE A 35 -5.81 -10.66 -18.53
N GLU A 36 -4.74 -11.31 -18.05
CA GLU A 36 -3.81 -10.75 -17.06
C GLU A 36 -3.24 -9.41 -17.55
N PHE A 37 -2.80 -9.34 -18.82
CA PHE A 37 -2.31 -8.11 -19.43
C PHE A 37 -3.38 -7.01 -19.46
N GLY A 38 -4.62 -7.33 -19.82
CA GLY A 38 -5.74 -6.38 -19.77
C GLY A 38 -5.95 -5.80 -18.37
N VAL A 39 -5.90 -6.66 -17.33
CA VAL A 39 -6.03 -6.24 -15.93
C VAL A 39 -4.83 -5.41 -15.46
N LEU A 40 -3.61 -5.73 -15.92
CA LEU A 40 -2.41 -4.94 -15.65
C LEU A 40 -2.57 -3.50 -16.18
N VAL A 41 -3.11 -3.33 -17.39
CA VAL A 41 -3.36 -1.98 -17.96
C VAL A 41 -4.37 -1.20 -17.12
N ILE A 42 -5.42 -1.85 -16.62
CA ILE A 42 -6.39 -1.21 -15.72
C ILE A 42 -5.71 -0.79 -14.40
N SER A 43 -4.85 -1.64 -13.85
CA SER A 43 -4.09 -1.34 -12.62
C SER A 43 -3.14 -0.14 -12.80
N TRP A 44 -2.61 0.07 -14.00
CA TRP A 44 -1.83 1.27 -14.32
C TRP A 44 -2.65 2.55 -14.25
N ILE A 45 -3.87 2.53 -14.80
CA ILE A 45 -4.78 3.68 -14.75
C ILE A 45 -5.15 3.99 -13.30
N GLU A 46 -5.45 2.95 -12.52
CA GLU A 46 -5.70 3.07 -11.07
C GLU A 46 -4.49 3.69 -10.36
N PHE A 47 -3.28 3.24 -10.62
CA PHE A 47 -2.07 3.77 -9.99
C PHE A 47 -1.88 5.26 -10.28
N LEU A 48 -2.06 5.71 -11.53
CA LEU A 48 -1.97 7.12 -11.88
C LEU A 48 -2.99 7.97 -11.12
N TYR A 49 -4.20 7.45 -10.98
CA TYR A 49 -5.25 8.10 -10.21
C TYR A 49 -4.93 8.17 -8.72
N LEU A 50 -4.39 7.10 -8.13
CA LEU A 50 -3.95 7.11 -6.74
C LEU A 50 -2.77 8.06 -6.52
N PHE A 51 -1.80 8.07 -7.44
CA PHE A 51 -0.68 8.99 -7.39
C PHE A 51 -1.17 10.45 -7.35
N TYR A 52 -2.17 10.79 -8.17
CA TYR A 52 -2.85 12.07 -8.09
C TYR A 52 -3.42 12.34 -6.69
N LEU A 53 -4.19 11.40 -6.12
CA LEU A 53 -4.77 11.57 -4.78
C LEU A 53 -3.71 11.75 -3.70
N PHE A 54 -2.62 10.98 -3.75
CA PHE A 54 -1.52 11.08 -2.77
C PHE A 54 -0.79 12.43 -2.83
N VAL A 55 -0.56 12.95 -4.04
CA VAL A 55 0.20 14.21 -4.23
C VAL A 55 -0.66 15.42 -3.87
N PHE A 56 -1.92 15.44 -4.32
CA PHE A 56 -2.76 16.63 -4.25
C PHE A 56 -3.71 16.66 -3.05
N ILE A 57 -4.07 15.50 -2.48
CA ILE A 57 -5.06 15.41 -1.40
C ILE A 57 -4.40 14.95 -0.10
N ARG A 58 -4.31 15.88 0.85
CA ARG A 58 -3.79 15.61 2.19
C ARG A 58 -4.85 14.90 3.03
N ALA A 59 -4.88 13.57 2.92
CA ALA A 59 -5.76 12.70 3.71
C ALA A 59 -5.02 11.97 4.85
N MET A 60 -3.70 11.87 4.75
CA MET A 60 -2.85 11.12 5.66
C MET A 60 -1.65 11.94 6.11
N HIS A 61 -1.03 11.49 7.21
CA HIS A 61 0.21 12.01 7.74
C HIS A 61 1.29 12.04 6.64
N PHE A 62 2.17 13.06 6.67
CA PHE A 62 3.11 13.29 5.59
C PHE A 62 4.06 12.10 5.36
N ASN A 63 4.62 11.55 6.44
CA ASN A 63 5.54 10.42 6.38
C ASN A 63 4.87 9.15 5.85
N LEU A 64 3.65 8.86 6.31
CA LEU A 64 2.89 7.72 5.84
C LEU A 64 2.50 7.86 4.35
N THR A 65 2.10 9.06 3.92
CA THR A 65 1.86 9.39 2.50
C THR A 65 3.12 9.12 1.67
N PHE A 66 4.29 9.58 2.13
CA PHE A 66 5.57 9.35 1.45
C PHE A 66 5.90 7.86 1.32
N LEU A 67 5.70 7.08 2.40
CA LEU A 67 5.89 5.63 2.36
C LEU A 67 4.94 4.97 1.37
N PHE A 68 3.64 5.27 1.41
CA PHE A 68 2.68 4.72 0.45
C PHE A 68 3.01 5.07 -1.00
N MET A 69 3.43 6.30 -1.29
CA MET A 69 3.88 6.68 -2.64
C MET A 69 5.11 5.89 -3.08
N ASN A 70 6.08 5.69 -2.19
CA ASN A 70 7.28 4.91 -2.48
C ASN A 70 6.95 3.44 -2.79
N TYR A 71 6.06 2.81 -2.01
CA TYR A 71 5.61 1.45 -2.25
C TYR A 71 4.72 1.32 -3.48
N GLY A 72 3.85 2.30 -3.72
CA GLY A 72 3.07 2.39 -4.95
C GLY A 72 3.98 2.45 -6.18
N GLY A 73 5.04 3.26 -6.13
CA GLY A 73 6.03 3.34 -7.21
C GLY A 73 6.79 2.02 -7.44
N GLN A 74 7.12 1.28 -6.39
CA GLN A 74 7.74 -0.05 -6.51
C GLN A 74 6.78 -1.10 -7.06
N TYR A 75 5.52 -1.06 -6.65
CA TYR A 75 4.47 -1.89 -7.23
C TYR A 75 4.33 -1.60 -8.73
N PHE A 76 4.33 -0.33 -9.12
CA PHE A 76 4.30 0.10 -10.52
C PHE A 76 5.47 -0.48 -11.33
N CYS A 77 6.71 -0.38 -10.82
CA CYS A 77 7.88 -0.99 -11.46
C CYS A 77 7.74 -2.53 -11.58
N SER A 78 7.16 -3.18 -10.56
CA SER A 78 6.88 -4.62 -10.55
C SER A 78 5.81 -5.02 -11.58
N MET A 79 4.82 -4.16 -11.83
CA MET A 79 3.81 -4.40 -12.86
C MET A 79 4.38 -4.20 -14.26
N LEU A 80 5.23 -3.18 -14.46
CA LEU A 80 5.95 -2.99 -15.72
C LEU A 80 6.79 -4.22 -16.07
N SER A 81 7.54 -4.74 -15.09
CA SER A 81 8.35 -5.93 -15.31
C SER A 81 7.49 -7.18 -15.59
N ARG A 82 6.29 -7.30 -15.00
CA ARG A 82 5.35 -8.36 -15.37
C ARG A 82 4.86 -8.23 -16.81
N CYS A 83 4.53 -7.02 -17.28
CA CYS A 83 4.15 -6.81 -18.68
C CYS A 83 5.23 -7.30 -19.65
N LEU A 84 6.51 -7.05 -19.35
CA LEU A 84 7.64 -7.54 -20.15
C LEU A 84 7.71 -9.07 -20.16
N ILE A 85 7.54 -9.72 -19.00
CA ILE A 85 7.54 -11.19 -18.91
C ILE A 85 6.36 -11.77 -19.70
N VAL A 86 5.14 -11.22 -19.54
CA VAL A 86 3.94 -11.69 -20.27
C VAL A 86 4.11 -11.52 -21.78
N TYR A 87 4.63 -10.38 -22.23
CA TYR A 87 4.89 -10.11 -23.65
C TYR A 87 5.74 -11.22 -24.29
N GLN A 88 6.75 -11.69 -23.58
CA GLN A 88 7.62 -12.76 -24.05
C GLN A 88 7.00 -14.15 -23.93
N GLN A 89 6.21 -14.41 -22.88
CA GLN A 89 5.46 -15.66 -22.75
C GLN A 89 4.43 -15.84 -23.87
N LEU A 90 3.99 -14.76 -24.53
CA LEU A 90 3.13 -14.82 -25.71
C LEU A 90 3.90 -15.05 -27.03
N GLY A 91 5.22 -15.30 -26.99
CA GLY A 91 6.01 -15.67 -28.15
C GLY A 91 6.41 -14.50 -29.07
N ASN A 92 6.25 -13.24 -28.63
CA ASN A 92 6.55 -12.05 -29.44
C ASN A 92 8.04 -11.65 -29.44
N ASP A 93 8.96 -12.61 -29.34
CA ASP A 93 10.42 -12.39 -29.43
C ASP A 93 10.94 -12.86 -30.79
N PRO A 94 11.16 -11.95 -31.76
CA PRO A 94 11.58 -12.33 -33.11
C PRO A 94 13.05 -12.78 -33.22
N ASN A 95 13.92 -12.44 -32.26
CA ASN A 95 15.38 -12.60 -32.39
C ASN A 95 16.04 -13.41 -31.28
N ASN A 96 15.31 -13.82 -30.22
CA ASN A 96 15.85 -14.58 -29.07
C ASN A 96 16.87 -13.79 -28.21
N ASP A 97 17.01 -12.48 -28.47
CA ASP A 97 17.89 -11.55 -27.74
C ASP A 97 17.31 -11.12 -26.38
N LEU A 98 16.01 -11.32 -26.14
CA LEU A 98 15.35 -10.87 -24.91
C LEU A 98 15.65 -11.73 -23.66
N LYS A 99 16.49 -12.78 -23.75
CA LYS A 99 16.87 -13.59 -22.57
C LYS A 99 17.41 -12.74 -21.41
N THR A 100 18.24 -11.74 -21.70
CA THR A 100 18.81 -10.83 -20.69
C THR A 100 17.73 -9.90 -20.09
N PRO A 101 16.86 -9.25 -20.89
CA PRO A 101 15.69 -8.53 -20.40
C PRO A 101 14.76 -9.33 -19.48
N ILE A 102 14.47 -10.62 -19.74
CA ILE A 102 13.61 -11.42 -18.85
C ILE A 102 14.24 -11.57 -17.47
N VAL A 103 15.53 -11.89 -17.43
CA VAL A 103 16.24 -12.06 -16.16
C VAL A 103 16.10 -10.78 -15.36
N PHE A 104 16.43 -9.63 -15.95
CA PHE A 104 16.30 -8.34 -15.29
C PHE A 104 14.86 -8.02 -14.86
N ALA A 105 13.87 -8.30 -15.71
CA ALA A 105 12.46 -8.14 -15.37
C ALA A 105 12.06 -9.03 -14.19
N ASN A 106 12.54 -10.27 -14.13
CA ASN A 106 12.33 -11.18 -13.00
C ASN A 106 12.95 -10.66 -11.71
N TYR A 107 14.14 -10.04 -11.77
CA TYR A 107 14.74 -9.36 -10.61
C TYR A 107 13.85 -8.24 -10.10
N ILE A 108 13.46 -7.30 -10.97
CA ILE A 108 12.59 -6.17 -10.58
C ILE A 108 11.26 -6.69 -10.03
N ARG A 109 10.66 -7.68 -10.69
CA ARG A 109 9.39 -8.29 -10.27
C ARG A 109 9.51 -8.87 -8.86
N THR A 110 10.52 -9.70 -8.64
CA THR A 110 10.75 -10.42 -7.38
C THR A 110 11.07 -9.47 -6.24
N ILE A 111 11.92 -8.47 -6.47
CA ILE A 111 12.22 -7.43 -5.47
C ILE A 111 10.94 -6.68 -5.09
N GLY A 112 10.14 -6.25 -6.07
CA GLY A 112 8.87 -5.56 -5.79
C GLY A 112 7.87 -6.41 -4.99
N LEU A 113 7.77 -7.71 -5.29
CA LEU A 113 6.94 -8.65 -4.53
C LEU A 113 7.44 -8.82 -3.10
N PHE A 114 8.75 -8.98 -2.90
CA PHE A 114 9.34 -9.11 -1.58
C PHE A 114 9.09 -7.86 -0.74
N ILE A 115 9.18 -6.67 -1.35
CA ILE A 115 8.84 -5.44 -0.66
C ILE A 115 7.38 -5.43 -0.21
N ALA A 116 6.44 -5.86 -1.07
CA ALA A 116 5.04 -6.00 -0.67
C ALA A 116 4.86 -6.98 0.50
N MET A 117 5.59 -8.09 0.52
CA MET A 117 5.55 -9.08 1.61
C MET A 117 6.12 -8.53 2.94
N TYR A 118 7.06 -7.58 2.91
CA TYR A 118 7.71 -6.99 4.09
C TYR A 118 7.14 -5.61 4.49
N ILE A 119 6.05 -5.13 3.90
CA ILE A 119 5.58 -3.74 4.08
C ILE A 119 5.00 -3.45 5.48
N LEU A 120 4.40 -4.45 6.15
CA LEU A 120 3.73 -4.25 7.44
C LEU A 120 4.61 -3.74 8.59
N PRO A 121 5.80 -4.31 8.86
CA PRO A 121 6.69 -3.79 9.89
C PRO A 121 7.12 -2.35 9.63
N ILE A 122 7.15 -1.90 8.38
CA ILE A 122 7.54 -0.53 8.01
C ILE A 122 6.45 0.45 8.45
N PHE A 123 5.19 0.16 8.14
CA PHE A 123 4.06 0.96 8.64
C PHE A 123 3.99 0.94 10.17
N MET A 124 4.27 -0.20 10.79
CA MET A 124 4.33 -0.31 12.25
C MET A 124 5.39 0.63 12.84
N VAL A 125 6.64 0.60 12.36
CA VAL A 125 7.72 1.45 12.87
C VAL A 125 7.37 2.93 12.69
N GLU A 126 6.81 3.31 11.55
CA GLU A 126 6.39 4.69 11.32
C GLU A 126 5.29 5.13 12.31
N ARG A 127 4.29 4.27 12.57
CA ARG A 127 3.24 4.53 13.58
C ARG A 127 3.79 4.59 15.00
N CYS A 128 4.79 3.77 15.34
CA CYS A 128 5.49 3.88 16.61
C CYS A 128 6.12 5.27 16.76
N PHE A 129 6.86 5.74 15.75
CA PHE A 129 7.47 7.07 15.78
C PHE A 129 6.44 8.21 15.87
N ALA A 130 5.33 8.11 15.14
CA ALA A 130 4.24 9.07 15.23
C ALA A 130 3.60 9.12 16.63
N THR A 131 3.59 7.97 17.32
CA THR A 131 3.11 7.84 18.71
C THR A 131 4.10 8.44 19.71
N PHE A 132 5.40 8.10 19.59
CA PHE A 132 6.44 8.60 20.49
C PHE A 132 6.65 10.11 20.36
N PHE A 133 6.57 10.66 19.15
CA PHE A 133 6.82 12.07 18.88
C PHE A 133 5.54 12.90 18.71
N VAL A 134 4.40 12.45 19.25
CA VAL A 134 3.06 13.03 19.01
C VAL A 134 3.07 14.57 18.97
N LYS A 135 3.63 15.23 19.99
CA LYS A 135 3.68 16.70 20.14
C LYS A 135 4.24 17.45 18.93
N ASN A 136 5.28 16.90 18.30
CA ASN A 136 6.11 17.59 17.31
C ASN A 136 6.23 16.84 15.97
N TYR A 137 5.58 15.68 15.81
CA TYR A 137 5.79 14.82 14.65
C TYR A 137 5.37 15.49 13.34
N GLU A 138 4.14 16.03 13.29
CA GLU A 138 3.58 16.65 12.08
C GLU A 138 4.00 18.11 11.88
N LYS A 139 4.41 18.82 12.95
CA LYS A 139 4.78 20.25 12.86
C LYS A 139 6.00 20.50 11.99
N SER A 140 6.99 19.61 12.03
CA SER A 140 8.25 19.80 11.30
C SER A 140 8.44 18.83 10.13
N ARG A 141 7.35 18.25 9.60
CA ARG A 141 7.34 17.28 8.47
C ARG A 141 8.60 16.44 8.40
N LYS A 142 8.78 15.60 9.42
CA LYS A 142 10.00 14.84 9.70
C LYS A 142 10.28 13.75 8.64
N ILE A 143 10.57 14.14 7.39
CA ILE A 143 10.82 13.23 6.27
C ILE A 143 11.99 12.28 6.52
N TRP A 144 12.99 12.73 7.29
CA TRP A 144 14.12 11.91 7.74
C TRP A 144 13.68 10.62 8.46
N VAL A 145 12.51 10.59 9.11
CA VAL A 145 11.96 9.36 9.70
C VAL A 145 11.65 8.34 8.63
N SER A 146 10.94 8.75 7.58
CA SER A 146 10.63 7.86 6.45
C SER A 146 11.91 7.41 5.75
N LEU A 147 12.83 8.35 5.47
CA LEU A 147 14.10 8.02 4.81
C LEU A 147 14.97 7.06 5.64
N MET A 148 15.00 7.21 6.96
CA MET A 148 15.69 6.29 7.87
C MET A 148 15.04 4.91 7.87
N ILE A 149 13.71 4.83 7.87
CA ILE A 149 13.02 3.54 7.78
C ILE A 149 13.35 2.87 6.45
N LEU A 150 13.31 3.61 5.33
CA LEU A 150 13.65 3.06 4.02
C LEU A 150 15.13 2.63 3.95
N SER A 151 16.06 3.42 4.49
CA SER A 151 17.49 3.08 4.44
C SER A 151 17.85 1.82 5.24
N ILE A 152 17.06 1.47 6.24
CA ILE A 152 17.25 0.22 7.01
C ILE A 152 16.52 -0.95 6.33
N PHE A 153 15.25 -0.78 5.98
CA PHE A 153 14.42 -1.89 5.51
C PHE A 153 14.70 -2.26 4.04
N HIS A 154 14.93 -1.30 3.14
CA HIS A 154 15.16 -1.60 1.73
C HIS A 154 16.37 -2.51 1.49
N PRO A 155 17.55 -2.26 2.08
CA PRO A 155 18.69 -3.17 1.93
C PRO A 155 18.41 -4.58 2.44
N LEU A 156 17.69 -4.72 3.57
CA LEU A 156 17.33 -6.02 4.13
C LEU A 156 16.39 -6.80 3.20
N VAL A 157 15.36 -6.13 2.67
CA VAL A 157 14.42 -6.74 1.73
C VAL A 157 15.11 -7.09 0.42
N PHE A 158 15.97 -6.20 -0.08
CA PHE A 158 16.74 -6.42 -1.29
C PHE A 158 17.68 -7.63 -1.15
N ALA A 159 18.40 -7.75 -0.03
CA ALA A 159 19.24 -8.91 0.27
C ALA A 159 18.41 -10.20 0.36
N SER A 160 17.24 -10.17 1.01
CA SER A 160 16.32 -11.32 1.06
C SER A 160 15.84 -11.73 -0.35
N ALA A 161 15.47 -10.77 -1.20
CA ALA A 161 15.07 -11.03 -2.58
C ALA A 161 16.21 -11.62 -3.41
N LEU A 162 17.44 -11.09 -3.29
CA LEU A 162 18.61 -11.64 -3.97
C LEU A 162 18.91 -13.07 -3.51
N ALA A 163 18.90 -13.32 -2.20
CA ALA A 163 19.12 -14.66 -1.65
C ALA A 163 18.08 -15.67 -2.14
N TYR A 164 16.84 -15.22 -2.35
CA TYR A 164 15.80 -16.04 -2.95
C TYR A 164 16.05 -16.33 -4.44
N ILE A 165 16.36 -15.29 -5.23
CA ILE A 165 16.57 -15.39 -6.67
C ILE A 165 17.76 -16.29 -6.97
N GLN A 166 18.87 -16.13 -6.25
CA GLN A 166 20.12 -16.88 -6.44
C GLN A 166 20.10 -18.27 -5.77
N CYS A 167 18.93 -18.73 -5.33
CA CYS A 167 18.78 -20.00 -4.60
C CYS A 167 19.70 -20.13 -3.34
N TRP A 168 20.22 -19.04 -2.75
CA TRP A 168 21.12 -19.07 -1.58
C TRP A 168 20.45 -19.61 -0.33
N LEU A 169 19.15 -19.35 -0.18
CA LEU A 169 18.34 -19.82 0.94
C LEU A 169 17.12 -20.63 0.43
N PRO A 170 16.68 -21.65 1.19
CA PRO A 170 15.47 -22.40 0.86
C PRO A 170 14.21 -21.52 0.86
N VAL A 171 13.23 -21.82 0.00
CA VAL A 171 11.94 -21.10 -0.06
C VAL A 171 11.26 -21.05 1.32
N ALA A 172 11.30 -22.16 2.06
CA ALA A 172 10.70 -22.26 3.39
C ALA A 172 11.27 -21.21 4.37
N PHE A 173 12.56 -20.88 4.27
CA PHE A 173 13.17 -19.86 5.12
C PHE A 173 12.55 -18.47 4.86
N HIS A 174 12.38 -18.10 3.60
CA HIS A 174 11.75 -16.82 3.23
C HIS A 174 10.29 -16.78 3.68
N VAL A 175 9.55 -17.88 3.49
CA VAL A 175 8.14 -17.97 3.90
C VAL A 175 7.98 -17.83 5.43
N ILE A 176 8.81 -18.53 6.22
CA ILE A 176 8.82 -18.38 7.68
C ILE A 176 9.16 -16.95 8.08
N SER A 177 10.17 -16.34 7.43
CA SER A 177 10.55 -14.94 7.66
C SER A 177 9.38 -13.98 7.39
N PHE A 178 8.68 -14.14 6.27
CA PHE A 178 7.50 -13.35 5.94
C PHE A 178 6.43 -13.46 7.03
N PHE A 179 6.12 -14.67 7.50
CA PHE A 179 5.12 -14.82 8.57
C PHE A 179 5.54 -14.12 9.86
N ILE A 180 6.78 -14.31 10.30
CA ILE A 180 7.31 -13.67 11.52
C ILE A 180 7.20 -12.16 11.43
N VAL A 181 7.70 -11.55 10.35
CA VAL A 181 7.70 -10.08 10.23
C VAL A 181 6.30 -9.49 10.10
N ASN A 182 5.36 -10.20 9.44
CA ASN A 182 3.99 -9.74 9.29
C ASN A 182 3.23 -9.81 10.61
N ILE A 183 3.44 -10.88 11.41
CA ILE A 183 2.86 -10.99 12.75
C ILE A 183 3.38 -9.87 13.66
N ILE A 184 4.70 -9.60 13.64
CA ILE A 184 5.30 -8.49 14.41
C ILE A 184 4.67 -7.16 13.98
N GLY A 185 4.59 -6.90 12.67
CA GLY A 185 3.98 -5.68 12.13
C GLY A 185 2.52 -5.50 12.53
N TYR A 186 1.74 -6.58 12.49
CA TYR A 186 0.33 -6.58 12.90
C TYR A 186 0.18 -6.25 14.40
N ILE A 187 0.88 -6.99 15.27
CA ILE A 187 0.84 -6.78 16.72
C ILE A 187 1.29 -5.36 17.09
N GLY A 188 2.34 -4.85 16.46
CA GLY A 188 2.85 -3.52 16.77
C GLY A 188 1.87 -2.39 16.43
N ILE A 189 1.12 -2.49 15.32
CA ILE A 189 0.04 -1.52 15.03
C ILE A 189 -1.10 -1.64 16.05
N GLU A 190 -1.46 -2.85 16.48
CA GLU A 190 -2.47 -3.04 17.54
C GLU A 190 -2.04 -2.42 18.87
N ILE A 191 -0.77 -2.57 19.24
CA ILE A 191 -0.19 -1.93 20.42
C ILE A 191 -0.25 -0.41 20.26
N CYS A 192 0.17 0.15 19.12
CA CYS A 192 0.10 1.59 18.85
C CYS A 192 -1.33 2.11 18.96
N PHE A 193 -2.29 1.43 18.34
CA PHE A 193 -3.71 1.78 18.39
C PHE A 193 -4.23 1.79 19.85
N SER A 194 -3.94 0.73 20.59
CA SER A 194 -4.37 0.57 21.98
C SER A 194 -3.74 1.62 22.89
N TYR A 195 -2.43 1.88 22.74
CA TYR A 195 -1.70 2.88 23.50
C TYR A 195 -2.25 4.28 23.25
N ASN A 196 -2.39 4.68 21.97
CA ASN A 196 -2.92 5.99 21.61
C ASN A 196 -4.36 6.17 22.11
N THR A 197 -5.21 5.14 22.00
CA THR A 197 -6.59 5.18 22.50
C THR A 197 -6.65 5.33 24.01
N ARG A 198 -5.80 4.62 24.77
CA ARG A 198 -5.72 4.75 26.23
C ARG A 198 -5.26 6.15 26.63
N ARG A 199 -4.23 6.69 25.97
CA ARG A 199 -3.76 8.07 26.17
C ARG A 199 -4.86 9.07 25.87
N TYR A 200 -5.64 8.85 24.80
CA TYR A 200 -6.75 9.73 24.40
C TYR A 200 -7.88 9.74 25.44
N LYS A 201 -8.27 8.58 25.97
CA LYS A 201 -9.31 8.47 27.00
C LYS A 201 -8.91 9.16 28.31
N LYS A 202 -7.63 9.05 28.73
CA LYS A 202 -7.13 9.73 29.94
C LYS A 202 -7.36 11.25 29.87
N PHE A 203 -7.20 11.86 28.70
CA PHE A 203 -7.46 13.30 28.52
C PHE A 203 -8.91 13.73 28.81
N TYR A 204 -9.88 12.83 28.66
CA TYR A 204 -11.30 13.12 28.95
C TYR A 204 -11.73 12.67 30.35
N SER A 205 -11.08 11.64 30.92
CA SER A 205 -11.35 11.20 32.30
C SER A 205 -10.74 12.14 33.35
N ASP A 206 -9.56 12.70 33.06
CA ASP A 206 -8.79 13.52 34.02
C ASP A 206 -9.26 14.99 34.08
N THR A 207 -10.41 15.31 33.48
CA THR A 207 -11.08 16.62 33.56
C THR A 207 -11.41 17.05 35.01
N LYS A 208 -11.21 16.17 36.01
CA LYS A 208 -11.30 16.51 37.44
C LYS A 208 -10.07 17.23 38.00
N VAL A 209 -8.96 17.32 37.27
CA VAL A 209 -7.78 18.04 37.74
C VAL A 209 -7.22 18.91 36.62
N PHE A 210 -7.76 20.12 36.49
CA PHE A 210 -7.15 21.25 35.78
C PHE A 210 -5.86 21.71 36.50
N SER A 211 -4.97 20.79 36.89
CA SER A 211 -3.69 21.13 37.51
C SER A 211 -2.62 21.24 36.43
N ALA A 212 -2.24 22.49 36.15
CA ALA A 212 -0.90 23.01 35.88
C ALA A 212 0.01 22.41 34.78
N ASP A 213 -0.28 21.24 34.20
CA ASP A 213 0.46 20.72 33.06
C ASP A 213 -0.33 20.95 31.77
N SER A 214 0.02 22.04 31.12
CA SER A 214 -0.55 22.61 29.90
C SER A 214 -0.48 21.67 28.68
N TYR A 215 -1.25 20.60 28.67
CA TYR A 215 -1.40 19.72 27.50
C TYR A 215 -2.39 20.36 26.51
N GLY A 216 -1.86 20.97 25.45
CA GLY A 216 -2.62 21.81 24.52
C GLY A 216 -3.54 21.06 23.55
N LEU A 217 -4.55 21.77 23.04
CA LEU A 217 -5.53 21.31 22.02
C LEU A 217 -4.87 20.60 20.83
N SER A 218 -3.68 21.07 20.41
CA SER A 218 -2.91 20.48 19.32
C SER A 218 -2.49 19.02 19.55
N GLU A 219 -2.13 18.62 20.77
CA GLU A 219 -1.71 17.24 21.06
C GLU A 219 -2.91 16.30 21.01
N ARG A 220 -4.08 16.75 21.48
CA ARG A 220 -5.32 15.98 21.42
C ARG A 220 -5.75 15.73 19.98
N PHE A 221 -5.62 16.74 19.12
CA PHE A 221 -5.90 16.61 17.70
C PHE A 221 -4.96 15.60 17.02
N GLN A 222 -3.64 15.73 17.23
CA GLN A 222 -2.64 14.80 16.69
C GLN A 222 -2.87 13.36 17.15
N LEU A 223 -3.29 13.17 18.41
CA LEU A 223 -3.59 11.85 18.95
C LEU A 223 -4.85 11.25 18.31
N ALA A 224 -5.90 12.04 18.09
CA ALA A 224 -7.10 11.59 17.39
C ALA A 224 -6.78 11.19 15.94
N GLU A 225 -5.93 11.97 15.25
CA GLU A 225 -5.47 11.68 13.90
C GLU A 225 -4.64 10.39 13.84
N ASN A 226 -3.71 10.19 14.78
CA ASN A 226 -2.96 8.95 14.94
C ASN A 226 -3.88 7.73 15.13
N ILE A 227 -4.93 7.86 15.96
CA ILE A 227 -5.93 6.79 16.18
C ILE A 227 -6.70 6.51 14.89
N LYS A 228 -7.18 7.55 14.17
CA LYS A 228 -7.85 7.42 12.87
C LYS A 228 -6.95 6.63 11.92
N MET A 229 -5.70 7.04 11.76
CA MET A 229 -4.76 6.38 10.84
C MET A 229 -4.41 4.95 11.25
N CYS A 230 -4.28 4.65 12.54
CA CYS A 230 -4.10 3.27 12.99
C CYS A 230 -5.31 2.39 12.63
N LYS A 231 -6.55 2.90 12.71
CA LYS A 231 -7.74 2.15 12.28
C LYS A 231 -7.72 1.85 10.77
N VAL A 232 -7.35 2.84 9.96
CA VAL A 232 -7.18 2.64 8.51
C VAL A 232 -6.13 1.57 8.23
N LEU A 233 -4.96 1.70 8.85
CA LEU A 233 -3.87 0.74 8.66
C LEU A 233 -4.21 -0.68 9.14
N LYS A 234 -5.01 -0.84 10.21
CA LYS A 234 -5.48 -2.17 10.63
C LYS A 234 -6.30 -2.88 9.56
N LYS A 235 -7.20 -2.16 8.87
CA LYS A 235 -8.00 -2.72 7.77
C LYS A 235 -7.11 -3.10 6.57
N VAL A 236 -6.19 -2.20 6.22
CA VAL A 236 -5.18 -2.46 5.18
C VAL A 236 -4.33 -3.68 5.54
N GLN A 237 -3.87 -3.78 6.80
CA GLN A 237 -3.07 -4.91 7.30
C GLN A 237 -3.77 -6.25 7.19
N LEU A 238 -5.06 -6.32 7.55
CA LEU A 238 -5.83 -7.55 7.44
C LEU A 238 -5.89 -8.04 5.99
N SER A 239 -6.10 -7.12 5.06
CA SER A 239 -6.05 -7.43 3.62
C SER A 239 -4.66 -7.92 3.20
N ILE A 240 -3.60 -7.19 3.56
CA ILE A 240 -2.22 -7.55 3.21
C ILE A 240 -1.87 -8.95 3.76
N LEU A 241 -2.25 -9.25 5.01
CA LEU A 241 -1.98 -10.54 5.63
C LEU A 241 -2.69 -11.69 4.91
N PHE A 242 -3.95 -11.49 4.51
CA PHE A 242 -4.71 -12.47 3.73
C PHE A 242 -4.00 -12.81 2.40
N PHE A 243 -3.58 -11.78 1.67
CA PHE A 243 -2.84 -11.95 0.42
C PHE A 243 -1.47 -12.59 0.64
N ASN A 244 -0.73 -12.17 1.67
CA ASN A 244 0.58 -12.74 2.00
C ASN A 244 0.47 -14.23 2.35
N ILE A 245 -0.56 -14.66 3.10
CA ILE A 245 -0.84 -16.08 3.36
C ILE A 245 -1.02 -16.83 2.03
N GLY A 246 -1.93 -16.37 1.17
CA GLY A 246 -2.22 -17.03 -0.11
C GLY A 246 -0.99 -17.13 -1.01
N SER A 247 -0.25 -16.02 -1.18
CA SER A 247 0.98 -15.99 -1.96
C SER A 247 2.08 -16.86 -1.37
N CYS A 248 2.25 -16.91 -0.05
CA CYS A 248 3.23 -17.78 0.61
C CYS A 248 2.87 -19.26 0.45
N SER A 249 1.59 -19.62 0.60
CA SER A 249 1.11 -20.98 0.37
C SER A 249 1.41 -21.45 -1.05
N ILE A 250 1.24 -20.56 -2.04
CA ILE A 250 1.58 -20.84 -3.43
C ILE A 250 3.09 -20.96 -3.62
N LEU A 251 3.90 -20.06 -3.04
CA LEU A 251 5.37 -20.14 -3.12
C LEU A 251 5.91 -21.45 -2.53
N LEU A 252 5.29 -21.98 -1.47
CA LEU A 252 5.65 -23.27 -0.89
C LEU A 252 5.42 -24.45 -1.83
N MET A 253 4.60 -24.33 -2.88
CA MET A 253 4.43 -25.40 -3.86
C MET A 253 5.74 -25.78 -4.54
N ASP A 254 6.67 -24.82 -4.73
CA ASP A 254 8.02 -25.09 -5.26
C ASP A 254 8.86 -25.98 -4.31
N HIS A 255 8.55 -25.99 -3.01
CA HIS A 255 9.22 -26.84 -2.03
C HIS A 255 8.71 -28.29 -2.08
N PHE A 256 7.41 -28.49 -2.31
CA PHE A 256 6.77 -29.82 -2.27
C PHE A 256 7.00 -30.68 -3.52
N ARG A 257 7.81 -30.22 -4.49
CA ARG A 257 8.14 -30.95 -5.74
C ARG A 257 6.89 -31.46 -6.48
N VAL A 258 5.85 -30.63 -6.53
CA VAL A 258 4.60 -30.92 -7.25
C VAL A 258 4.83 -30.99 -8.76
N ASP A 259 3.89 -31.63 -9.48
CA ASP A 259 3.91 -31.72 -10.94
C ASP A 259 3.98 -30.34 -11.60
N LEU A 260 4.65 -30.26 -12.75
CA LEU A 260 4.91 -29.01 -13.46
C LEU A 260 3.62 -28.28 -13.86
N LEU A 261 2.57 -29.04 -14.22
CA LEU A 261 1.26 -28.46 -14.53
C LEU A 261 0.62 -27.77 -13.31
N VAL A 262 0.70 -28.40 -12.13
CA VAL A 262 0.20 -27.81 -10.86
C VAL A 262 1.00 -26.56 -10.52
N LEU A 263 2.31 -26.58 -10.76
CA LEU A 263 3.18 -25.41 -10.56
C LEU A 263 2.78 -24.24 -11.47
N TYR A 264 2.45 -24.49 -12.74
CA TYR A 264 2.04 -23.44 -13.68
C TYR A 264 0.68 -22.83 -13.34
N TRP A 265 -0.29 -23.66 -12.94
CA TRP A 265 -1.55 -23.16 -12.38
C TRP A 265 -1.33 -22.34 -11.11
N SER A 266 -0.39 -22.77 -10.26
CA SER A 266 -0.01 -22.04 -9.06
C SER A 266 0.60 -20.68 -9.40
N TYR A 267 1.49 -20.59 -10.39
CA TYR A 267 2.05 -19.31 -10.84
C TYR A 267 1.00 -18.36 -11.42
N MET A 268 0.04 -18.89 -12.18
CA MET A 268 -1.08 -18.09 -12.68
C MET A 268 -1.93 -17.55 -11.53
N ALA A 269 -2.28 -18.42 -10.57
CA ALA A 269 -3.01 -18.02 -9.36
C ALA A 269 -2.23 -16.96 -8.56
N PHE A 270 -0.91 -17.14 -8.39
CA PHE A 270 -0.05 -16.18 -7.70
C PHE A 270 -0.10 -14.79 -8.33
N ASN A 271 -0.05 -14.70 -9.66
CA ASN A 271 -0.13 -13.43 -10.37
C ASN A 271 -1.50 -12.76 -10.19
N LEU A 272 -2.58 -13.52 -10.27
CA LEU A 272 -3.92 -13.01 -10.00
C LEU A 272 -4.07 -12.52 -8.55
N PHE A 273 -3.51 -13.24 -7.58
CA PHE A 273 -3.44 -12.78 -6.18
C PHE A 273 -2.65 -11.48 -6.04
N ALA A 274 -1.50 -11.35 -6.72
CA ALA A 274 -0.70 -10.12 -6.69
C ALA A 274 -1.40 -8.93 -7.36
N LEU A 275 -2.23 -9.17 -8.39
CA LEU A 275 -3.09 -8.16 -9.00
C LEU A 275 -4.23 -7.77 -8.08
N ALA A 276 -4.94 -8.75 -7.51
CA ALA A 276 -6.04 -8.51 -6.56
C ALA A 276 -5.55 -7.72 -5.33
N TYR A 277 -4.34 -8.02 -4.83
CA TYR A 277 -3.66 -7.24 -3.80
C TYR A 277 -3.52 -5.76 -4.20
N GLY A 278 -3.06 -5.52 -5.43
CA GLY A 278 -2.84 -4.20 -6.00
C GLY A 278 -4.08 -3.32 -6.03
N PHE A 279 -5.25 -3.89 -6.32
CA PHE A 279 -6.54 -3.18 -6.30
C PHE A 279 -7.13 -3.04 -4.89
N THR A 280 -6.99 -4.07 -4.06
CA THR A 280 -7.69 -4.13 -2.77
C THR A 280 -7.18 -3.07 -1.79
N VAL A 281 -5.86 -2.86 -1.71
CA VAL A 281 -5.28 -1.85 -0.80
C VAL A 281 -5.76 -0.43 -1.12
N PRO A 282 -5.70 0.04 -2.39
CA PRO A 282 -6.30 1.30 -2.80
C PRO A 282 -7.79 1.44 -2.50
N ILE A 283 -8.58 0.40 -2.76
CA ILE A 283 -10.03 0.42 -2.50
C ILE A 283 -10.29 0.64 -1.01
N ILE A 284 -9.54 -0.03 -0.13
CA ILE A 284 -9.65 0.16 1.32
C ILE A 284 -9.23 1.58 1.70
N LEU A 285 -8.12 2.10 1.18
CA LEU A 285 -7.71 3.48 1.46
C LEU A 285 -8.77 4.48 1.02
N TYR A 286 -9.34 4.28 -0.17
CA TYR A 286 -10.44 5.10 -0.68
C TYR A 286 -11.71 5.02 0.18
N SER A 287 -12.07 3.83 0.67
CA SER A 287 -13.25 3.67 1.54
C SER A 287 -13.08 4.32 2.91
N GLU A 288 -11.86 4.34 3.43
CA GLU A 288 -11.55 4.85 4.77
C GLU A 288 -11.15 6.34 4.81
N LEU A 289 -10.76 6.92 3.67
CA LEU A 289 -10.33 8.32 3.56
C LEU A 289 -11.44 9.19 2.95
N PRO A 290 -12.28 9.86 3.75
CA PRO A 290 -13.38 10.67 3.25
C PRO A 290 -12.90 11.85 2.39
N GLU A 291 -11.68 12.34 2.62
CA GLU A 291 -11.04 13.38 1.83
C GLU A 291 -10.86 12.94 0.38
N TRP A 292 -10.45 11.70 0.14
CA TRP A 292 -10.34 11.13 -1.21
C TRP A 292 -11.70 10.99 -1.87
N GLN A 293 -12.70 10.47 -1.16
CA GLN A 293 -14.06 10.34 -1.70
C GLN A 293 -14.69 11.68 -2.09
N LYS A 294 -14.43 12.72 -1.29
CA LYS A 294 -14.90 14.08 -1.59
C LYS A 294 -14.26 14.59 -2.89
N GLU A 295 -12.96 14.38 -3.05
CA GLU A 295 -12.24 14.78 -4.26
C GLU A 295 -12.73 14.04 -5.50
N THR A 296 -12.94 12.72 -5.41
CA THR A 296 -13.46 11.93 -6.53
C THR A 296 -14.84 12.40 -6.96
N ARG A 297 -15.73 12.71 -6.00
CA ARG A 297 -17.03 13.30 -6.29
C ARG A 297 -16.89 14.65 -7.00
N ARG A 298 -15.92 15.48 -6.61
CA ARG A 298 -15.60 16.75 -7.28
C ARG A 298 -15.17 16.52 -8.72
N LEU A 299 -14.21 15.63 -8.97
CA LEU A 299 -13.72 15.30 -10.31
C LEU A 299 -14.85 14.77 -11.20
N ILE A 300 -15.64 13.82 -10.71
CA ILE A 300 -16.80 13.28 -11.43
C ILE A 300 -17.79 14.40 -11.76
N SER A 301 -18.16 15.24 -10.79
CA SER A 301 -19.09 16.36 -11.03
C SER A 301 -18.57 17.36 -12.07
N SER A 302 -17.26 17.60 -12.09
CA SER A 302 -16.58 18.46 -13.06
C SER A 302 -16.57 17.84 -14.46
N CYS A 303 -16.34 16.53 -14.58
CA CYS A 303 -16.38 15.83 -15.86
C CYS A 303 -17.81 15.79 -16.45
N PHE A 304 -18.83 15.64 -15.59
CA PHE A 304 -20.23 15.51 -16.00
C PHE A 304 -21.03 16.82 -15.97
N HIS A 305 -20.38 17.98 -15.82
CA HIS A 305 -21.02 19.32 -15.80
C HIS A 305 -22.24 19.45 -14.88
N ARG A 306 -22.31 18.64 -13.82
CA ARG A 306 -23.32 18.82 -12.76
C ARG A 306 -22.76 19.83 -11.76
N LYS A 307 -23.45 20.96 -11.57
CA LYS A 307 -23.15 21.88 -10.47
C LYS A 307 -23.04 21.07 -9.17
N SER A 308 -21.83 20.97 -8.63
CA SER A 308 -21.56 20.39 -7.32
C SER A 308 -22.43 21.13 -6.30
N ILE A 309 -23.41 20.44 -5.72
CA ILE A 309 -24.05 20.91 -4.49
C ILE A 309 -22.97 20.77 -3.42
N GLU A 310 -22.27 21.87 -3.12
CA GLU A 310 -21.32 21.89 -2.02
C GLU A 310 -22.08 21.48 -0.74
N PRO A 311 -21.61 20.47 0.01
CA PRO A 311 -22.21 20.15 1.28
C PRO A 311 -22.09 21.39 2.18
N THR A 312 -23.23 21.85 2.70
CA THR A 312 -23.30 23.00 3.62
C THR A 312 -22.21 22.89 4.67
N PRO A 313 -21.36 23.92 4.85
CA PRO A 313 -20.31 23.89 5.85
C PRO A 313 -20.93 23.60 7.22
N LYS A 314 -20.39 22.58 7.89
CA LYS A 314 -20.74 22.30 9.28
C LYS A 314 -19.89 23.19 10.18
N SER A 315 -20.47 23.69 11.27
CA SER A 315 -19.72 24.42 12.29
C SER A 315 -18.60 23.57 12.86
N THR A 316 -17.65 24.18 13.59
CA THR A 316 -16.59 23.49 14.34
C THR A 316 -17.12 22.38 15.27
N PHE A 317 -18.43 22.41 15.58
CA PHE A 317 -19.13 21.45 16.43
C PHE A 317 -20.07 20.49 15.68
N GLY A 318 -20.11 20.53 14.35
CA GLY A 318 -20.82 19.55 13.52
C GLY A 318 -22.28 19.89 13.16
N GLU A 319 -22.77 21.09 13.52
CA GLU A 319 -24.12 21.55 13.16
C GLU A 319 -24.16 22.15 11.74
N GLN A 320 -25.27 21.96 11.01
CA GLN A 320 -25.46 22.52 9.67
C GLN A 320 -25.63 24.04 9.75
N MET A 321 -24.72 24.80 9.15
CA MET A 321 -24.85 26.26 9.11
C MET A 321 -25.74 26.68 7.95
N ILE A 322 -26.88 27.29 8.28
CA ILE A 322 -27.81 27.90 7.32
C ILE A 322 -27.32 29.32 7.05
N TYR A 323 -26.76 29.57 5.87
CA TYR A 323 -26.39 30.91 5.43
C TYR A 323 -27.42 31.44 4.41
N ARG A 324 -27.94 32.64 4.66
CA ARG A 324 -28.58 33.48 3.63
C ARG A 324 -27.52 34.50 3.20
N ASP A 325 -27.02 34.34 1.99
CA ASP A 325 -26.09 35.25 1.29
C ASP A 325 -24.60 35.26 1.69
N HIS A 326 -23.78 35.34 0.63
CA HIS A 326 -22.32 35.22 0.66
C HIS A 326 -21.62 36.50 1.13
N ASP A 327 -22.29 37.65 1.06
CA ASP A 327 -21.72 38.95 1.40
C ASP A 327 -21.71 39.22 2.92
N GLN A 328 -22.51 38.49 3.71
CA GLN A 328 -22.47 38.55 5.18
C GLN A 328 -21.28 37.78 5.81
N LYS A 329 -20.52 37.00 5.02
CA LYS A 329 -19.40 36.17 5.52
C LYS A 329 -18.27 36.98 6.15
N THR A 330 -17.99 38.16 5.61
CA THR A 330 -16.81 38.93 6.00
C THR A 330 -17.11 39.78 7.23
N ASP A 331 -18.29 40.41 7.27
CA ASP A 331 -18.67 41.34 8.33
C ASP A 331 -18.89 40.68 9.68
N ILE A 332 -19.41 39.44 9.70
CA ILE A 332 -19.67 38.73 10.96
C ILE A 332 -18.35 38.31 11.62
N TYR A 333 -17.38 37.80 10.84
CA TYR A 333 -16.06 37.42 11.34
C TYR A 333 -15.30 38.61 11.96
N PHE A 334 -15.37 39.79 11.33
CA PHE A 334 -14.78 41.01 11.88
C PHE A 334 -15.56 41.57 13.07
N SER A 335 -16.89 41.44 13.07
CA SER A 335 -17.74 41.92 14.18
C SER A 335 -17.58 41.10 15.47
N GLU A 336 -17.40 39.77 15.36
CA GLU A 336 -17.13 38.94 16.53
C GLU A 336 -15.70 39.13 17.03
N PHE A 337 -14.72 39.27 16.14
CA PHE A 337 -13.33 39.55 16.53
C PHE A 337 -13.21 40.88 17.29
N ASN A 338 -13.93 41.92 16.86
CA ASN A 338 -13.94 43.23 17.52
C ASN A 338 -14.69 43.24 18.87
N LYS A 339 -15.60 42.30 19.13
CA LYS A 339 -16.27 42.16 20.42
C LYS A 339 -15.40 41.53 21.51
N PHE A 340 -14.33 40.83 21.13
CA PHE A 340 -13.38 40.24 22.08
C PHE A 340 -12.15 41.12 22.34
N THR A 341 -11.98 42.20 21.58
CA THR A 341 -10.86 43.15 21.70
C THR A 341 -11.24 44.53 22.22
N SER A 342 -12.53 44.76 22.49
CA SER A 342 -13.06 45.88 23.30
C SER A 342 -13.52 45.38 24.66
#